data_AF-G9QSM8-F1
#
_entry.id   AF-G9QSM8-F1
#
_cell.length_a   1.000
_cell.length_b   1.000
_cell.length_c   1.000
_cell.angle_alpha   90.00
_cell.angle_beta   90.00
_cell.angle_gamma   90.00
#
_symmetry.space_group_name_H-M   'P 1'
#
loop_
_entity.id
_entity.type
_entity.pdbx_description
1 polymer ?
#
loop_
_entity_poly.entity_id
_entity_poly.type
_entity_poly.pdbx_seq_one_letter_code
_entity_poly.pdbx_strand_id
1 'polypeptide(L)'
;MKKILGTTVLAVVLGAISLQAAITSKDALNIAEKNFPGSSVKDIEMNVKKGVTFYKIESLKDGVKQEIKIDANSGKIVKVENKNKKHILPIEAVDFSKFALSIDEAVAKAQALEAGWSLDEAELDNKNGVWIYKVELKRDRSEKKVIINAQTGEIIDNYTK
;
A
#
# COMPACT_ATOMS: atom_id res chain seq x y z
N MET A 1 -1.39 57.21 10.88
CA MET A 1 0.00 56.71 10.96
C MET A 1 -0.02 55.21 10.78
N LYS A 2 0.88 54.72 9.91
CA LYS A 2 1.00 53.37 9.38
C LYS A 2 1.88 52.54 10.33
N LYS A 3 1.48 51.33 10.71
CA LYS A 3 2.41 50.21 10.97
C LYS A 3 1.75 48.89 10.57
N ILE A 4 2.35 48.29 9.55
CA ILE A 4 2.12 46.95 9.00
C ILE A 4 3.31 46.13 9.47
N LEU A 5 3.07 45.05 10.20
CA LEU A 5 4.00 43.94 10.45
C LEU A 5 3.06 42.75 10.75
N GLY A 6 2.78 41.84 9.83
CA GLY A 6 3.75 40.99 9.16
C GLY A 6 3.56 39.58 9.71
N THR A 7 2.48 38.90 9.33
CA THR A 7 2.31 37.47 9.60
C THR A 7 2.63 36.71 8.33
N THR A 8 3.75 36.02 8.44
CA THR A 8 4.36 35.07 7.53
C THR A 8 3.33 34.23 6.79
N VAL A 9 3.39 34.27 5.45
CA VAL A 9 2.79 33.25 4.59
C VAL A 9 3.54 31.96 4.89
N LEU A 10 2.90 30.99 5.53
CA LEU A 10 3.43 29.63 5.60
C LEU A 10 3.47 29.11 4.18
N ALA A 11 4.68 29.00 3.62
CA ALA A 11 4.91 28.53 2.27
C ALA A 11 4.24 27.16 2.09
N VAL A 12 3.31 27.08 1.14
CA VAL A 12 2.75 25.82 0.68
C VAL A 12 3.89 25.04 0.02
N VAL A 13 4.41 24.03 0.71
CA VAL A 13 5.29 23.04 0.10
C VAL A 13 4.41 22.12 -0.74
N LEU A 14 4.08 22.54 -1.96
CA LEU A 14 3.56 21.64 -3.00
C LEU A 14 4.73 20.82 -3.53
N GLY A 15 5.05 19.74 -2.82
CA GLY A 15 6.20 18.90 -3.11
C GLY A 15 5.99 17.45 -2.71
N ALA A 16 4.90 16.84 -3.16
CA ALA A 16 4.78 15.39 -3.30
C ALA A 16 3.61 15.11 -4.24
N ILE A 17 3.86 14.31 -5.28
CA ILE A 17 2.81 13.76 -6.15
C ILE A 17 1.81 13.07 -5.23
N SER A 18 0.59 13.62 -5.21
CA SER A 18 -0.53 13.01 -4.51
C SER A 18 -0.71 11.60 -5.06
N LEU A 19 -0.75 10.59 -4.17
CA LEU A 19 -1.33 9.31 -4.53
C LEU A 19 -2.68 9.60 -5.21
N GLN A 20 -2.84 9.17 -6.46
CA GLN A 20 -4.12 9.24 -7.14
C GLN A 20 -4.97 8.07 -6.65
N ALA A 21 -5.28 8.07 -5.35
CA ALA A 21 -6.10 7.08 -4.68
C ALA A 21 -7.28 7.81 -4.05
N ALA A 22 -8.48 7.58 -4.61
CA ALA A 22 -9.73 8.08 -4.04
C ALA A 22 -10.39 7.03 -3.14
N ILE A 23 -10.06 5.75 -3.34
CA ILE A 23 -10.45 4.65 -2.47
C ILE A 23 -9.29 4.22 -1.58
N THR A 24 -9.62 3.79 -0.37
CA THR A 24 -8.65 3.23 0.58
C THR A 24 -8.37 1.75 0.27
N SER A 25 -7.29 1.21 0.84
CA SER A 25 -7.01 -0.22 0.86
C SER A 25 -8.14 -1.03 1.50
N LYS A 26 -8.81 -0.49 2.52
CA LYS A 26 -10.00 -1.09 3.13
C LYS A 26 -11.17 -1.16 2.14
N ASP A 27 -11.39 -0.11 1.36
CA ASP A 27 -12.40 -0.13 0.30
C ASP A 27 -12.05 -1.16 -0.78
N ALA A 28 -10.78 -1.27 -1.15
CA ALA A 28 -10.31 -2.30 -2.08
C ALA A 28 -10.55 -3.72 -1.56
N LEU A 29 -10.25 -3.99 -0.28
CA LEU A 29 -10.56 -5.27 0.37
C LEU A 29 -12.06 -5.58 0.33
N ASN A 30 -12.90 -4.59 0.66
CA ASN A 30 -14.37 -4.74 0.60
C ASN A 30 -14.86 -4.99 -0.83
N ILE A 31 -14.29 -4.32 -1.84
CA ILE A 31 -14.61 -4.53 -3.25
C ILE A 31 -14.26 -5.96 -3.66
N ALA A 32 -13.09 -6.46 -3.27
CA ALA A 32 -12.68 -7.83 -3.56
C ALA A 32 -13.62 -8.85 -2.88
N GLU A 33 -13.91 -8.69 -1.58
CA GLU A 33 -14.81 -9.58 -0.85
C GLU A 33 -16.21 -9.64 -1.46
N LYS A 34 -16.78 -8.48 -1.81
CA LYS A 34 -18.13 -8.38 -2.40
C LYS A 34 -18.22 -9.06 -3.77
N ASN A 35 -17.19 -8.92 -4.62
CA ASN A 35 -17.19 -9.51 -5.96
C ASN A 35 -16.74 -10.97 -5.97
N PHE A 36 -15.96 -11.39 -4.97
CA PHE A 36 -15.39 -12.74 -4.86
C PHE A 36 -15.66 -13.35 -3.48
N PRO A 37 -16.94 -13.55 -3.12
CA PRO A 37 -17.32 -14.04 -1.79
C PRO A 37 -16.80 -15.46 -1.54
N GLY A 38 -16.46 -15.73 -0.29
CA GLY A 38 -15.90 -16.99 0.17
C GLY A 38 -14.42 -17.20 -0.18
N SER A 39 -13.75 -16.20 -0.77
CA SER A 39 -12.29 -16.22 -0.92
C SER A 39 -11.62 -15.70 0.35
N SER A 40 -10.46 -16.25 0.69
CA SER A 40 -9.62 -15.76 1.79
C SER A 40 -8.53 -14.85 1.24
N VAL A 41 -8.45 -13.60 1.69
CA VAL A 41 -7.35 -12.70 1.33
C VAL A 41 -6.04 -13.21 1.93
N LYS A 42 -4.98 -13.22 1.13
CA LYS A 42 -3.64 -13.70 1.47
C LYS A 42 -2.59 -12.60 1.40
N ASP A 43 -2.85 -11.56 0.64
CA ASP A 43 -1.90 -10.47 0.43
C ASP A 43 -2.61 -9.21 -0.09
N ILE A 44 -2.00 -8.05 0.16
CA ILE A 44 -2.33 -6.77 -0.44
C ILE A 44 -1.06 -5.99 -0.82
N GLU A 45 -1.07 -5.49 -2.05
CA GLU A 45 -0.01 -4.66 -2.62
C GLU A 45 -0.63 -3.36 -3.15
N MET A 46 0.09 -2.25 -3.02
CA MET A 46 -0.18 -0.98 -3.68
C MET A 46 0.97 -0.69 -4.66
N ASN A 47 0.69 -0.49 -5.94
CA ASN A 47 1.74 -0.26 -6.93
C ASN A 47 1.39 0.90 -7.87
N VAL A 48 2.40 1.72 -8.19
CA VAL A 48 2.27 2.90 -9.06
C VAL A 48 2.81 2.59 -10.46
N LYS A 49 1.90 2.38 -11.43
CA LYS A 49 2.29 2.17 -12.85
C LYS A 49 1.87 3.36 -13.70
N LYS A 50 2.84 3.99 -14.36
CA LYS A 50 2.62 5.15 -15.26
C LYS A 50 1.80 6.27 -14.58
N GLY A 51 2.09 6.56 -13.31
CA GLY A 51 1.39 7.57 -12.52
C GLY A 51 0.03 7.16 -11.97
N VAL A 52 -0.45 5.95 -12.27
CA VAL A 52 -1.72 5.42 -11.75
C VAL A 52 -1.44 4.45 -10.61
N THR A 53 -2.16 4.61 -9.50
CA THR A 53 -2.06 3.74 -8.33
C THR A 53 -3.08 2.62 -8.43
N PHE A 54 -2.65 1.40 -8.12
CA PHE A 54 -3.51 0.23 -8.08
C PHE A 54 -3.35 -0.50 -6.76
N TYR A 55 -4.45 -1.00 -6.22
CA TYR A 55 -4.40 -2.08 -5.25
C TYR A 55 -4.41 -3.41 -5.99
N LYS A 56 -3.61 -4.35 -5.52
CA LYS A 56 -3.62 -5.72 -5.95
C LYS A 56 -3.84 -6.61 -4.74
N ILE A 57 -4.87 -7.44 -4.82
CA ILE A 57 -5.28 -8.34 -3.73
C ILE A 57 -5.06 -9.76 -4.23
N GLU A 58 -4.26 -10.54 -3.51
CA GLU A 58 -4.23 -11.99 -3.70
C GLU A 58 -5.26 -12.63 -2.78
N SER A 59 -6.20 -13.39 -3.35
CA SER A 59 -7.16 -14.20 -2.61
C SER A 59 -7.03 -15.68 -2.98
N LEU A 60 -7.50 -16.56 -2.11
CA LEU A 60 -7.54 -18.00 -2.32
C LEU A 60 -8.97 -18.51 -2.18
N LYS A 61 -9.47 -19.22 -3.17
CA LYS A 61 -10.78 -19.88 -3.15
C LYS A 61 -10.66 -21.28 -3.72
N ASP A 62 -11.10 -22.29 -2.97
CA ASP A 62 -11.09 -23.70 -3.40
C ASP A 62 -9.72 -24.19 -3.91
N GLY A 63 -8.63 -23.69 -3.31
CA GLY A 63 -7.27 -24.02 -3.73
C GLY A 63 -6.82 -23.31 -5.03
N VAL A 64 -7.55 -22.30 -5.51
CA VAL A 64 -7.16 -21.48 -6.66
C VAL A 64 -6.78 -20.09 -6.17
N LYS A 65 -5.55 -19.66 -6.47
CA LYS A 65 -5.12 -18.28 -6.22
C LYS A 65 -5.72 -17.35 -7.26
N GLN A 66 -6.27 -16.24 -6.81
CA GLN A 66 -6.80 -15.18 -7.65
C GLN A 66 -6.08 -13.87 -7.33
N GLU A 67 -5.58 -13.20 -8.35
CA GLU A 67 -5.01 -11.87 -8.26
C GLU A 67 -6.05 -10.88 -8.80
N ILE A 68 -6.48 -9.93 -7.98
CA ILE A 68 -7.50 -8.93 -8.28
C ILE A 68 -6.83 -7.57 -8.29
N LYS A 69 -6.82 -6.89 -9.44
CA LYS A 69 -6.25 -5.55 -9.58
C LYS A 69 -7.36 -4.52 -9.64
N ILE A 70 -7.32 -3.54 -8.73
CA ILE A 70 -8.30 -2.48 -8.54
C ILE A 70 -7.62 -1.14 -8.76
N ASP A 71 -8.20 -0.31 -9.63
CA ASP A 71 -7.77 1.08 -9.82
C ASP A 71 -8.09 1.90 -8.57
N ALA A 72 -7.07 2.46 -7.92
CA ALA A 72 -7.23 3.14 -6.63
C ALA A 72 -7.99 4.47 -6.73
N ASN A 73 -8.11 5.05 -7.93
CA ASN A 73 -8.84 6.30 -8.14
C ASN A 73 -10.35 6.07 -8.36
N SER A 74 -10.71 4.99 -9.05
CA SER A 74 -12.10 4.72 -9.46
C SER A 74 -12.75 3.56 -8.71
N GLY A 75 -11.98 2.74 -8.00
CA GLY A 75 -12.45 1.50 -7.38
C GLY A 75 -12.84 0.40 -8.39
N LYS A 76 -12.55 0.59 -9.68
CA LYS A 76 -12.89 -0.40 -10.71
C LYS A 76 -11.90 -1.56 -10.66
N ILE A 77 -12.41 -2.79 -10.69
CA ILE A 77 -11.60 -3.98 -10.97
C ILE A 77 -11.16 -3.89 -12.43
N VAL A 78 -9.86 -3.73 -12.66
CA VAL A 78 -9.27 -3.58 -14.00
C VAL A 78 -8.64 -4.87 -14.51
N LYS A 79 -8.38 -5.84 -13.62
CA LYS A 79 -7.83 -7.15 -14.00
C LYS A 79 -8.17 -8.21 -12.95
N VAL A 80 -8.41 -9.42 -13.40
CA VAL A 80 -8.53 -10.62 -12.56
C VAL A 80 -7.74 -11.74 -13.21
N GLU A 81 -6.83 -12.37 -12.48
CA GLU A 81 -6.04 -13.50 -12.97
C GLU A 81 -6.09 -14.68 -12.00
N ASN A 82 -6.47 -15.85 -12.49
CA ASN A 82 -6.40 -17.09 -11.73
C ASN A 82 -5.03 -17.74 -11.95
N LYS A 83 -4.25 -17.90 -10.89
CA LYS A 83 -2.94 -18.56 -10.93
C LYS A 83 -3.08 -20.01 -10.49
N ASN A 84 -2.98 -20.92 -11.47
CA ASN A 84 -2.88 -22.35 -11.21
C ASN A 84 -1.48 -22.68 -10.69
N LYS A 85 -1.27 -22.77 -9.36
CA LYS A 85 -0.04 -23.35 -8.82
C LYS A 85 -0.25 -24.82 -8.50
N LYS A 86 0.67 -25.66 -9.01
CA LYS A 86 0.74 -27.11 -8.75
C LYS A 86 0.96 -27.46 -7.28
N HIS A 87 1.45 -26.53 -6.45
CA HIS A 87 1.62 -26.69 -5.00
C HIS A 87 1.27 -25.37 -4.32
N ILE A 88 0.24 -25.37 -3.47
CA ILE A 88 -0.10 -24.25 -2.61
C ILE A 88 0.10 -24.75 -1.19
N LEU A 89 1.18 -24.30 -0.55
CA LEU A 89 1.24 -24.35 0.91
C LEU A 89 0.06 -23.52 1.43
N PRO A 90 -0.67 -23.96 2.47
CA PRO A 90 -1.70 -23.15 3.06
C PRO A 90 -1.06 -21.88 3.63
N ILE A 91 -1.10 -20.80 2.86
CA ILE A 91 -0.87 -19.46 3.38
C ILE A 91 -2.12 -19.17 4.19
N GLU A 92 -1.97 -18.92 5.49
CA GLU A 92 -3.10 -18.57 6.36
C GLU A 92 -3.80 -17.31 5.82
N ALA A 93 -5.09 -17.17 6.10
CA ALA A 93 -5.79 -15.94 5.76
C ALA A 93 -5.18 -14.79 6.57
N VAL A 94 -5.01 -13.62 5.93
CA VAL A 94 -4.53 -12.44 6.64
C VAL A 94 -5.68 -11.88 7.47
N ASP A 95 -5.46 -11.77 8.77
CA ASP A 95 -6.37 -11.11 9.70
C ASP A 95 -5.94 -9.65 9.88
N PHE A 96 -6.41 -8.78 8.99
CA PHE A 96 -6.10 -7.35 9.00
C PHE A 96 -6.56 -6.63 10.27
N SER A 97 -7.47 -7.22 11.06
CA SER A 97 -7.93 -6.62 12.32
C SER A 97 -6.83 -6.60 13.40
N LYS A 98 -5.77 -7.40 13.22
CA LYS A 98 -4.60 -7.44 14.10
C LYS A 98 -3.55 -6.38 13.77
N PHE A 99 -3.73 -5.61 12.70
CA PHE A 99 -2.76 -4.62 12.27
C PHE A 99 -3.09 -3.26 12.89
N ALA A 100 -2.07 -2.59 13.41
CA ALA A 100 -2.20 -1.26 13.99
C ALA A 100 -2.39 -0.18 12.91
N LEU A 101 -1.98 -0.47 11.67
CA LEU A 101 -2.14 0.43 10.54
C LEU A 101 -2.39 -0.33 9.25
N SER A 102 -3.07 0.33 8.32
CA SER A 102 -3.29 -0.11 6.93
C SER A 102 -2.07 0.17 6.06
N ILE A 103 -2.04 -0.42 4.85
CA ILE A 103 -0.98 -0.13 3.88
C ILE A 103 -0.97 1.34 3.44
N ASP A 104 -2.12 2.01 3.43
CA ASP A 104 -2.23 3.44 3.12
C ASP A 104 -1.51 4.29 4.17
N GLU A 105 -1.72 3.95 5.45
CA GLU A 105 -1.07 4.60 6.58
C GLU A 105 0.44 4.28 6.62
N ALA A 106 0.84 3.07 6.23
CA ALA A 106 2.25 2.69 6.11
C ALA A 106 2.96 3.54 5.05
N VAL A 107 2.34 3.70 3.87
CA VAL A 107 2.82 4.55 2.78
C VAL A 107 2.93 6.00 3.25
N ALA A 108 1.87 6.54 3.86
CA ALA A 108 1.86 7.92 4.36
C ALA A 108 2.99 8.15 5.39
N LYS A 109 3.21 7.19 6.29
CA LYS A 109 4.30 7.24 7.27
C LYS A 109 5.67 7.22 6.62
N ALA A 110 5.90 6.36 5.63
CA ALA A 110 7.16 6.30 4.90
C ALA A 110 7.43 7.58 4.09
N GLN A 111 6.41 8.14 3.44
CA GLN A 111 6.54 9.40 2.69
C GLN A 111 6.78 10.60 3.60
N ALA A 112 6.18 10.62 4.79
CA ALA A 112 6.44 11.66 5.80
C ALA A 112 7.87 11.60 6.34
N LEU A 113 8.44 10.39 6.48
CA LEU A 113 9.84 10.19 6.86
C LEU A 113 10.81 10.66 5.76
N GLU A 114 10.44 10.43 4.50
CA GLU A 114 11.33 10.57 3.35
C GLU A 114 10.80 11.64 2.38
N ALA A 115 10.81 12.89 2.84
CA ALA A 115 10.34 14.02 2.05
C ALA A 115 11.04 14.11 0.68
N GLY A 116 10.24 14.29 -0.38
CA GLY A 116 10.72 14.37 -1.77
C GLY A 116 10.94 13.02 -2.45
N TRP A 117 10.68 11.90 -1.76
CA TRP A 117 10.61 10.58 -2.39
C TRP A 117 9.17 10.25 -2.80
N SER A 118 9.01 9.56 -3.93
CA SER A 118 7.70 9.16 -4.45
C SER A 118 7.46 7.68 -4.21
N LEU A 119 6.22 7.27 -3.96
CA LEU A 119 5.87 5.85 -3.88
C LEU A 119 6.14 5.17 -5.23
N ASP A 120 6.79 4.01 -5.18
CA ASP A 120 6.83 3.06 -6.29
C ASP A 120 5.88 1.89 -6.01
N GLU A 121 6.05 1.25 -4.85
CA GLU A 121 5.30 0.08 -4.43
C GLU A 121 5.21 0.01 -2.91
N ALA A 122 4.17 -0.62 -2.39
CA ALA A 122 4.11 -1.12 -1.03
C ALA A 122 3.49 -2.50 -1.04
N GLU A 123 4.03 -3.43 -0.27
CA GLU A 123 3.52 -4.80 -0.16
C GLU A 123 3.40 -5.20 1.32
N LEU A 124 2.36 -5.97 1.65
CA LEU A 124 2.31 -6.73 2.89
C LEU A 124 3.18 -8.00 2.72
N ASP A 125 4.07 -8.24 3.66
CA ASP A 125 4.97 -9.40 3.64
C ASP A 125 4.99 -10.07 5.01
N ASN A 126 5.33 -11.36 5.06
CA ASN A 126 5.47 -12.12 6.29
C ASN A 126 6.92 -12.57 6.46
N LYS A 127 7.62 -11.94 7.40
CA LYS A 127 9.00 -12.28 7.73
C LYS A 127 9.03 -13.07 9.03
N ASN A 128 9.14 -14.40 8.93
CA ASN A 128 9.23 -15.32 10.07
C ASN A 128 8.06 -15.18 11.07
N GLY A 129 6.83 -15.07 10.58
CA GLY A 129 5.62 -14.93 11.40
C GLY A 129 5.29 -13.49 11.81
N VAL A 130 6.15 -12.51 11.49
CA VAL A 130 5.88 -11.09 11.70
C VAL A 130 5.36 -10.46 10.41
N TRP A 131 4.19 -9.84 10.49
CA TRP A 131 3.62 -9.11 9.36
C TRP A 131 4.27 -7.73 9.26
N ILE A 132 4.76 -7.40 8.07
CA ILE A 132 5.44 -6.15 7.77
C ILE A 132 4.87 -5.54 6.52
N TYR A 133 4.87 -4.21 6.44
CA TYR A 133 4.76 -3.49 5.19
C TYR A 133 6.16 -3.13 4.69
N LYS A 134 6.49 -3.53 3.46
CA LYS A 134 7.66 -3.04 2.75
C LYS A 134 7.21 -1.93 1.82
N VAL A 135 7.58 -0.68 2.15
CA VAL A 135 7.28 0.48 1.31
C VAL A 135 8.52 0.85 0.51
N GLU A 136 8.41 0.79 -0.81
CA GLU A 136 9.45 1.15 -1.77
C GLU A 136 9.17 2.54 -2.34
N LEU A 137 10.13 3.42 -2.11
CA LEU A 137 10.11 4.80 -2.57
C LEU A 137 11.23 5.00 -3.61
N LYS A 138 10.98 5.86 -4.59
CA LYS A 138 11.94 6.20 -5.63
C LYS A 138 12.19 7.69 -5.71
N ARG A 139 13.43 8.04 -6.04
CA ARG A 139 13.87 9.39 -6.38
C ARG A 139 15.01 9.31 -7.37
N ASP A 140 14.84 9.93 -8.53
CA ASP A 140 15.77 9.85 -9.66
C ASP A 140 16.13 8.41 -10.05
N ARG A 141 17.35 7.97 -9.75
CA ARG A 141 17.86 6.61 -10.00
C ARG A 141 18.03 5.78 -8.72
N SER A 142 17.60 6.32 -7.58
CA SER A 142 17.71 5.66 -6.28
C SER A 142 16.37 5.09 -5.83
N GLU A 143 16.45 3.95 -5.15
CA GLU A 143 15.34 3.33 -4.45
C GLU A 143 15.61 3.36 -2.96
N LYS A 144 14.57 3.56 -2.17
CA LYS A 144 14.62 3.45 -0.72
C LYS A 144 13.53 2.51 -0.27
N LYS A 145 13.83 1.65 0.69
CA LYS A 145 12.86 0.76 1.31
C LYS A 145 12.69 1.13 2.77
N VAL A 146 11.44 1.25 3.20
CA VAL A 146 11.06 1.43 4.60
C VAL A 146 10.26 0.20 5.00
N ILE A 147 10.73 -0.50 6.03
CA ILE A 147 10.07 -1.70 6.54
C ILE A 147 9.36 -1.33 7.84
N ILE A 148 8.05 -1.54 7.88
CA ILE A 148 7.18 -1.15 8.99
C ILE A 148 6.51 -2.40 9.53
N ASN A 149 6.55 -2.63 10.84
CA ASN A 149 5.77 -3.69 11.47
C ASN A 149 4.28 -3.37 11.35
N ALA A 150 3.48 -4.25 10.73
CA ALA A 150 2.06 -3.99 10.49
C ALA A 150 1.24 -3.99 11.79
N GLN A 151 1.68 -4.74 12.80
CA GLN A 151 0.98 -4.95 14.06
C GLN A 151 1.27 -3.87 15.10
N THR A 152 2.46 -3.27 15.08
CA THR A 152 2.84 -2.18 16.01
C THR A 152 2.92 -0.81 15.33
N GLY A 153 3.05 -0.80 14.00
CA GLY A 153 3.30 0.39 13.21
C GLY A 153 4.73 0.92 13.31
N GLU A 154 5.63 0.25 14.02
CA GLU A 154 7.01 0.70 14.19
C GLU A 154 7.82 0.52 12.91
N ILE A 155 8.68 1.49 12.59
CA ILE A 155 9.67 1.31 11.52
C ILE A 155 10.76 0.39 12.08
N ILE A 156 10.92 -0.78 11.48
CA ILE A 156 11.87 -1.80 11.94
C ILE A 156 13.17 -1.78 11.13
N ASP A 157 13.14 -1.25 9.91
CA ASP A 157 14.33 -1.10 9.05
C ASP A 157 14.08 -0.02 7.99
N ASN A 158 15.16 0.60 7.51
CA ASN A 158 15.13 1.41 6.30
C ASN A 158 16.50 1.41 5.64
N TYR A 159 16.54 1.37 4.31
CA TYR A 159 17.79 1.41 3.56
C TYR A 159 17.59 1.97 2.15
N THR A 160 18.65 2.56 1.61
CA THR A 160 18.71 3.06 0.24
C THR A 160 19.53 2.10 -0.62
N LYS A 161 19.08 1.84 -1.85
CA LYS A 161 19.82 1.13 -2.88
C LYS A 161 20.43 2.10 -3.90
#